data_AF-A0A2V9K382-F1
#
_entry.id   AF-A0A2V9K382-F1
#
_cell.length_a   1.000
_cell.length_b   1.000
_cell.length_c   1.000
_cell.angle_alpha   90.00
_cell.angle_beta   90.00
_cell.angle_gamma   90.00
#
_symmetry.space_group_name_H-M   'P 1'
#
loop_
_entity.id
_entity.type
_entity.pdbx_description
1 polymer ?
#
loop_
_entity_poly.entity_id
_entity_poly.type
_entity_poly.pdbx_seq_one_letter_code
_entity_poly.pdbx_strand_id
1 'polypeptide(L)'
;MILCAGGDIHGALDRFYEDVLGFEAALGVRFEWVLHVGDFGVWPDPKRIDRATRDHEGAGDFPGWLAAGRAVPRPTVFIKGNHEDFAFP
;
A
#
# COMPACT_ATOMS: atom_id res chain seq x y z
N MET A 1 17.20 -9.28 -11.70
CA MET A 1 16.38 -8.48 -10.77
C MET A 1 15.17 -7.97 -11.53
N ILE A 2 13.97 -8.36 -11.12
CA ILE A 2 12.70 -7.86 -11.67
C ILE A 2 11.98 -7.12 -10.54
N LEU A 3 11.56 -5.90 -10.85
CA LEU A 3 10.83 -5.03 -9.93
C LEU A 3 9.36 -4.98 -10.36
N CYS A 4 8.46 -5.02 -9.38
CA CYS A 4 7.06 -4.63 -9.60
C CYS A 4 6.90 -3.17 -9.19
N ALA A 5 6.31 -2.34 -10.05
CA ALA A 5 5.96 -0.98 -9.73
C ALA A 5 4.43 -0.85 -9.67
N GLY A 6 3.93 -0.21 -8.63
CA GLY A 6 2.50 0.06 -8.41
C GLY A 6 2.28 1.41 -7.75
N GLY A 7 1.06 1.92 -7.74
CA GLY A 7 0.70 3.23 -7.20
C GLY A 7 -0.81 3.36 -7.07
N ASP A 8 -1.26 4.44 -6.45
CA ASP A 8 -2.67 4.85 -6.41
C ASP A 8 -3.62 3.76 -5.89
N ILE A 9 -3.17 3.02 -4.87
CA ILE A 9 -3.98 1.97 -4.25
C ILE A 9 -4.93 2.53 -3.18
N HIS A 10 -4.70 3.76 -2.72
CA HIS A 10 -5.52 4.48 -1.74
C HIS A 10 -5.87 3.65 -0.49
N GLY A 11 -4.93 2.85 0.01
CA GLY A 11 -5.10 2.05 1.23
C GLY A 11 -5.62 0.62 1.01
N ALA A 12 -5.83 0.17 -0.23
CA ALA A 12 -6.25 -1.20 -0.56
C ALA A 12 -5.07 -2.20 -0.55
N LEU A 13 -4.36 -2.30 0.59
CA LEU A 13 -3.15 -3.12 0.72
C LEU A 13 -3.42 -4.61 0.51
N ASP A 14 -4.51 -5.16 1.06
CA ASP A 14 -4.84 -6.58 0.93
C ASP A 14 -4.97 -6.95 -0.56
N ARG A 15 -5.76 -6.16 -1.30
CA ARG A 15 -5.95 -6.33 -2.75
C ARG A 15 -4.66 -6.12 -3.52
N PHE A 16 -3.91 -5.06 -3.23
CA PHE A 16 -2.66 -4.75 -3.93
C PHE A 16 -1.67 -5.91 -3.85
N TYR A 17 -1.47 -6.49 -2.67
CA TYR A 17 -0.54 -7.60 -2.52
C TYR A 17 -1.09 -8.93 -3.06
N GLU A 18 -2.41 -9.15 -3.08
CA GLU A 18 -3.01 -10.27 -3.81
C GLU A 18 -2.71 -10.14 -5.31
N ASP A 19 -2.88 -8.96 -5.89
CA ASP A 19 -2.60 -8.69 -7.30
C ASP A 19 -1.10 -8.85 -7.64
N VAL A 20 -0.19 -8.40 -6.76
CA VAL A 20 1.26 -8.59 -6.93
C VAL A 20 1.62 -10.08 -6.98
N LEU A 21 1.08 -10.90 -6.08
CA LEU A 21 1.34 -12.34 -6.04
C LEU A 21 0.68 -13.06 -7.23
N GLY A 22 -0.51 -12.63 -7.63
CA GLY A 22 -1.17 -13.11 -8.84
C GLY A 22 -0.34 -12.81 -10.10
N PHE A 23 0.29 -11.63 -10.15
CA PHE A 23 1.12 -11.23 -11.27
C PHE A 23 2.43 -12.03 -11.34
N GLU A 24 3.06 -12.31 -10.20
CA GLU A 24 4.18 -13.25 -10.12
C GLU A 24 3.81 -14.62 -10.69
N ALA A 25 2.66 -15.16 -10.28
CA ALA A 25 2.18 -16.46 -10.76
C ALA A 25 1.91 -16.47 -12.27
N ALA A 26 1.28 -15.41 -12.80
CA ALA A 26 0.97 -15.29 -14.22
C ALA A 26 2.23 -15.21 -15.11
N LEU A 27 3.29 -14.56 -14.63
CA LEU A 27 4.54 -14.42 -15.36
C LEU A 27 5.52 -15.59 -15.13
N GLY A 28 5.27 -16.43 -14.11
CA GLY A 28 6.21 -17.46 -13.69
C GLY A 28 7.53 -16.89 -13.14
N VAL A 29 7.49 -15.66 -12.60
CA VAL A 29 8.65 -14.97 -12.02
C VAL A 29 8.34 -14.52 -10.59
N ARG A 30 9.38 -14.26 -9.81
CA ARG A 30 9.24 -13.61 -8.50
C ARG A 30 9.81 -12.20 -8.58
N PHE A 31 9.07 -11.22 -8.07
CA PHE A 31 9.56 -9.86 -7.90
C PHE A 31 10.49 -9.80 -6.70
N GLU A 32 11.65 -9.19 -6.90
CA GLU A 32 12.64 -9.03 -5.84
C GLU A 32 12.24 -7.92 -4.87
N TRP A 33 11.65 -6.86 -5.42
CA TRP A 33 11.10 -5.73 -4.67
C TRP A 33 9.83 -5.20 -5.33
N VAL A 34 9.03 -4.51 -4.53
CA VAL A 34 7.94 -3.64 -4.95
C VAL A 34 8.36 -2.18 -4.76
N LEU A 35 8.25 -1.38 -5.81
CA LEU A 35 8.34 0.07 -5.75
C LEU A 35 6.93 0.66 -5.82
N HIS A 36 6.47 1.28 -4.73
CA HIS A 36 5.17 1.95 -4.71
C HIS A 36 5.32 3.46 -4.92
N VAL A 37 4.66 4.02 -5.94
CA VAL A 37 4.97 5.37 -6.48
C VAL A 37 4.01 6.49 -6.05
N GLY A 38 3.31 6.32 -4.94
CA GLY A 38 2.40 7.33 -4.38
C GLY A 38 1.08 6.72 -3.94
N ASP A 39 0.36 7.42 -3.06
CA ASP A 39 -0.99 7.06 -2.59
C ASP A 39 -1.12 5.59 -2.16
N PHE A 40 -0.18 5.17 -1.32
CA PHE A 40 -0.16 3.87 -0.66
C PHE A 40 -1.27 3.76 0.41
N GLY A 41 -1.65 4.88 1.03
CA GLY A 41 -2.73 4.95 2.03
C GLY A 41 -2.27 4.67 3.46
N VAL A 42 -1.13 5.23 3.83
CA VAL A 42 -0.53 5.22 5.16
C VAL A 42 -1.32 6.14 6.08
N TRP A 43 -2.36 5.58 6.69
CA TRP A 43 -3.22 6.25 7.68
C TRP A 43 -3.23 5.48 9.00
N PRO A 44 -2.27 5.70 9.92
CA PRO A 44 -2.21 4.98 11.20
C PRO A 44 -3.44 5.21 12.09
N ASP A 45 -3.92 6.45 12.11
CA ASP A 45 -5.14 6.85 12.80
C ASP A 45 -6.23 7.17 11.77
N PRO A 46 -7.31 6.37 11.68
CA PRO A 46 -8.38 6.60 10.71
C PRO A 46 -9.11 7.93 10.92
N LYS A 47 -8.92 8.62 12.06
CA LYS A 47 -9.50 9.95 12.31
C LYS A 47 -8.71 11.09 11.67
N ARG A 48 -7.48 10.83 11.22
CA ARG A 48 -6.56 11.82 10.64
C ARG A 48 -6.58 11.86 9.11
N ILE A 49 -7.41 11.01 8.49
CA ILE A 49 -7.58 11.01 7.03
C ILE A 49 -8.00 12.38 6.51
N ASP A 50 -7.48 12.72 5.34
CA ASP A 50 -7.85 13.94 4.64
C ASP A 50 -9.32 13.90 4.18
N ARG A 51 -9.79 15.00 3.59
CA ARG A 51 -11.18 15.07 3.11
C ARG A 51 -11.44 14.12 1.94
N ALA A 52 -10.55 14.06 0.96
CA ALA A 52 -10.73 13.22 -0.22
C ALA A 52 -10.77 11.74 0.16
N THR A 53 -9.82 11.28 0.98
CA THR A 53 -9.78 9.90 1.51
C THR A 53 -11.08 9.55 2.25
N ARG A 54 -11.66 10.50 3.00
CA ARG A 54 -12.91 10.30 3.74
C ARG A 54 -14.15 10.22 2.85
N ASP A 55 -14.16 10.97 1.75
CA ASP A 55 -15.25 10.95 0.77
C ASP A 55 -15.25 9.66 -0.08
N HIS A 56 -14.22 8.81 0.07
CA HIS A 56 -14.03 7.52 -0.60
C HIS A 56 -13.98 6.34 0.39
N GLU A 57 -13.00 5.44 0.26
CA GLU A 57 -12.90 4.15 0.98
C GLU A 57 -12.37 4.30 2.43
N GLY A 58 -12.09 5.53 2.88
CA GLY A 58 -11.56 5.81 4.21
C GLY A 58 -10.09 5.43 4.37
N ALA A 59 -9.65 5.10 5.58
CA ALA A 59 -8.24 4.85 5.90
C ALA A 59 -7.68 3.52 5.31
N GLY A 60 -8.53 2.74 4.63
CA GLY A 60 -8.16 1.44 4.07
C GLY A 60 -7.67 0.44 5.12
N ASP A 61 -6.78 -0.45 4.68
CA ASP A 61 -6.32 -1.59 5.45
C ASP A 61 -5.17 -1.24 6.42
N PHE A 62 -4.47 -0.14 6.15
CA PHE A 62 -3.23 0.22 6.84
C PHE A 62 -3.35 0.29 8.38
N PRO A 63 -4.37 0.94 8.99
CA PRO A 63 -4.51 0.93 10.44
C PRO A 63 -4.59 -0.48 11.03
N GLY A 64 -5.33 -1.38 10.37
CA GLY A 64 -5.47 -2.78 10.80
C GLY A 64 -4.17 -3.57 10.64
N TRP A 65 -3.46 -3.36 9.54
CA TRP A 65 -2.14 -3.96 9.29
C TRP A 65 -1.12 -3.52 10.33
N LEU A 66 -1.08 -2.23 10.65
CA LEU A 66 -0.18 -1.66 11.64
C LEU A 66 -0.47 -2.21 13.04
N ALA A 67 -1.74 -2.24 13.45
CA ALA A 67 -2.14 -2.75 14.76
C ALA A 67 -1.79 -4.25 14.93
N ALA A 68 -1.90 -5.03 13.86
CA ALA A 68 -1.56 -6.45 13.85
C ALA A 68 -0.06 -6.72 13.62
N GLY A 69 0.75 -5.69 13.36
CA GLY A 69 2.18 -5.86 13.03
C GLY A 69 2.39 -6.73 11.79
N ARG A 70 1.52 -6.63 10.78
CA ARG A 70 1.58 -7.48 9.59
C ARG A 70 2.84 -7.18 8.78
N ALA A 71 3.54 -8.25 8.37
CA ALA A 71 4.63 -8.15 7.41
C ALA A 71 4.07 -8.09 5.98
N VAL A 72 4.67 -7.25 5.15
CA VAL A 72 4.41 -7.25 3.70
C VAL A 72 4.95 -8.53 3.06
N PRO A 73 4.26 -9.12 2.08
CA PRO A 73 4.70 -10.37 1.46
C PRO A 73 5.93 -10.20 0.55
N ARG A 74 6.20 -8.98 0.10
CA ARG A 74 7.40 -8.61 -0.64
C ARG A 74 8.02 -7.37 -0.03
N PRO A 75 9.37 -7.26 -0.01
CA PRO A 75 10.02 -6.02 0.37
C PRO A 75 9.49 -4.86 -0.48
N THR A 76 8.92 -3.86 0.19
CA THR A 76 8.26 -2.72 -0.46
C THR A 76 8.94 -1.44 -0.01
N VAL A 77 9.39 -0.67 -1.00
CA VAL A 77 9.77 0.74 -0.81
C VAL A 77 8.67 1.60 -1.38
N PHE A 78 8.28 2.65 -0.68
CA PHE A 78 7.24 3.56 -1.15
C PHE A 78 7.69 5.01 -1.06
N ILE A 79 7.16 5.82 -1.97
CA ILE A 79 7.16 7.28 -1.85
C ILE A 79 5.75 7.74 -1.47
N LYS A 80 5.65 8.75 -0.62
CA LYS A 80 4.36 9.34 -0.24
C LYS A 80 3.75 10.05 -1.44
N GLY A 81 2.46 9.80 -1.68
CA GLY A 81 1.66 10.61 -2.60
C GLY A 81 0.97 11.75 -1.86
N ASN A 82 -0.13 12.26 -2.40
CA ASN A 82 -0.92 13.34 -1.81
C ASN A 82 -1.96 12.86 -0.80
N HIS A 83 -2.32 11.57 -0.80
CA HIS A 83 -3.29 10.98 0.13
C HIS A 83 -2.62 10.13 1.21
N GLU A 84 -1.86 10.79 2.09
CA GLU A 84 -1.02 10.16 3.12
C GLU A 84 -0.99 10.93 4.44
N ASP A 85 -0.72 10.25 5.55
CA ASP A 85 -0.37 10.93 6.81
C ASP A 85 1.08 11.45 6.76
N PHE A 86 1.26 12.70 6.36
CA PHE A 86 2.57 13.34 6.29
C PHE A 86 3.30 13.47 7.64
N ALA A 87 2.58 13.36 8.76
CA ALA A 87 3.24 13.39 10.07
C ALA A 87 3.62 11.99 10.57
N PHE A 88 3.20 10.92 9.90
CA PHE A 88 3.64 9.57 10.21
C PHE A 88 5.04 9.35 9.62
N PRO A 89 6.02 8.92 10.44
CA PRO A 89 7.40 8.72 9.99
C PRO A 89 7.51 7.66 8.89
#